data_AF-A0A2M7TL50-F1
#
_entry.id   AF-A0A2M7TL50-F1
#
_cell.length_a   1.000
_cell.length_b   1.000
_cell.length_c   1.000
_cell.angle_alpha   90.00
_cell.angle_beta   90.00
_cell.angle_gamma   90.00
#
_symmetry.space_group_name_H-M   'P 1'
#
loop_
_entity.id
_entity.type
_entity.pdbx_description
1 polymer ?
#
loop_
_entity_poly.entity_id
_entity_poly.type
_entity_poly.pdbx_seq_one_letter_code
_entity_poly.pdbx_strand_id
1 'polypeptide(L)'
;LEEKAYATTYADGTLGTGYSWSGTANESTSTRTRTDLVFSNTNNLDNTAGSISFWFKPTHNWSVDYLNQSRYVAMFGPTSFLVSTSNGTVYISYGGAHLHSIPNMNQWRLITFTYNNDNRCIYSNSSLVGCFGSGGYTMTTFRLGNNGTDANAANAIYSDVKTYSIALTATEVADLYYSGLGSHQQQIQPAERFTGSGEPPVINWKLTEGYGTTAYDSSIQQNNGTINGAVWTQLASPAANGSGISLSFDGTDDFVSRTYSSDTELNPKTDDFTVGTWFRHGNTVSSIEYLVSRYSGAGYKMWMDSAGYICFGIDDDSTWGPDDSACTTTSYADSSWHYAQASKTSSSITLYIDGVQKAQD
;
A
#
# COMPACT_ATOMS: atom_id res chain seq x y z
N LEU A 1 0.76 -4.00 24.21
CA LEU A 1 -0.46 -3.69 23.42
C LEU A 1 -1.48 -4.75 23.77
N GLU A 2 -2.53 -4.43 24.52
CA GLU A 2 -3.65 -5.36 24.72
C GLU A 2 -4.59 -5.25 23.52
N GLU A 3 -4.79 -6.36 22.82
CA GLU A 3 -5.79 -6.51 21.78
C GLU A 3 -7.18 -6.52 22.45
N LYS A 4 -8.05 -5.60 22.06
CA LYS A 4 -9.46 -5.64 22.50
C LYS A 4 -10.19 -6.73 21.71
N ALA A 5 -10.97 -7.55 22.42
CA ALA A 5 -11.69 -8.70 21.89
C ALA A 5 -12.77 -8.39 20.83
N TYR A 6 -13.04 -7.12 20.53
CA TYR A 6 -13.92 -6.69 19.46
C TYR A 6 -13.64 -5.23 19.06
N ALA A 7 -13.83 -4.91 17.79
CA ALA A 7 -13.84 -3.54 17.30
C ALA A 7 -14.99 -2.76 17.97
N THR A 8 -14.75 -1.52 18.37
CA THR A 8 -15.84 -0.64 18.83
C THR A 8 -16.90 -0.52 17.73
N THR A 9 -18.17 -0.56 18.11
CA THR A 9 -19.40 -0.62 17.27
C THR A 9 -19.59 0.52 16.25
N TYR A 10 -18.59 1.38 16.06
CA TYR A 10 -18.58 2.44 15.06
C TYR A 10 -17.92 2.02 13.75
N ALA A 11 -17.20 0.88 13.70
CA ALA A 11 -16.42 0.47 12.53
C ALA A 11 -16.96 -0.76 11.77
N ASP A 12 -17.94 -1.50 12.32
CA ASP A 12 -18.47 -2.74 11.69
C ASP A 12 -19.79 -2.53 10.91
N GLY A 13 -20.31 -1.29 10.86
CA GLY A 13 -21.57 -0.98 10.19
C GLY A 13 -22.83 -1.51 10.90
N THR A 14 -22.71 -2.14 12.07
CA THR A 14 -23.87 -2.61 12.84
C THR A 14 -24.27 -1.54 13.87
N LEU A 15 -25.15 -0.63 13.44
CA LEU A 15 -25.82 0.26 14.39
C LEU A 15 -26.72 -0.59 15.30
N GLY A 16 -26.56 -0.45 16.62
CA GLY A 16 -27.39 -1.15 17.61
C GLY A 16 -28.90 -0.92 17.44
N THR A 17 -29.70 -1.61 18.24
CA THR A 17 -31.17 -1.57 18.14
C THR A 17 -31.71 -0.16 18.44
N GLY A 18 -32.41 0.44 17.49
CA GLY A 18 -33.04 1.76 17.64
C GLY A 18 -33.09 2.63 16.37
N TYR A 19 -32.49 2.18 15.26
CA TYR A 19 -32.44 2.94 14.01
C TYR A 19 -33.07 2.15 12.86
N SER A 20 -33.95 2.79 12.09
CA SER A 20 -34.44 2.26 10.81
C SER A 20 -33.70 2.94 9.66
N TRP A 21 -33.26 2.13 8.70
CA TRP A 21 -32.58 2.58 7.50
C TRP A 21 -33.55 2.48 6.31
N SER A 22 -33.72 3.56 5.55
CA SER A 22 -34.69 3.63 4.44
C SER A 22 -34.05 3.75 3.05
N GLY A 23 -32.80 3.31 2.85
CA GLY A 23 -32.08 3.40 1.57
C GLY A 23 -31.70 2.04 0.95
N THR A 24 -30.77 2.04 -0.01
CA THR A 24 -30.15 0.85 -0.64
C THR A 24 -28.74 0.58 -0.10
N ALA A 25 -28.47 -0.61 0.49
CA ALA A 25 -27.23 -0.88 1.23
C ALA A 25 -25.97 -0.43 0.45
N ASN A 26 -25.09 0.31 1.13
CA ASN A 26 -23.88 1.02 0.64
C ASN A 26 -24.07 2.46 0.10
N GLU A 27 -25.28 3.00 0.03
CA GLU A 27 -25.56 4.42 -0.28
C GLU A 27 -26.02 5.18 0.97
N SER A 28 -25.16 5.30 1.99
CA SER A 28 -25.50 6.06 3.19
C SER A 28 -25.34 7.57 2.94
N THR A 29 -26.34 8.20 2.33
CA THR A 29 -26.42 9.66 2.25
C THR A 29 -26.87 10.22 3.61
N SER A 30 -25.91 10.57 4.45
CA SER A 30 -26.18 11.28 5.70
C SER A 30 -26.43 12.75 5.41
N THR A 31 -27.67 13.22 5.54
CA THR A 31 -28.01 14.65 5.56
C THR A 31 -27.78 15.21 6.96
N ARG A 32 -26.52 15.26 7.40
CA ARG A 32 -26.15 16.00 8.62
C ARG A 32 -26.07 17.48 8.30
N THR A 33 -26.81 18.31 9.04
CA THR A 33 -26.53 19.74 9.14
C THR A 33 -25.08 19.90 9.59
N ARG A 34 -24.30 20.73 8.89
CA ARG A 34 -22.86 20.92 9.11
C ARG A 34 -22.58 21.24 10.59
N THR A 35 -22.01 20.29 11.31
CA THR A 35 -21.39 20.51 12.63
C THR A 35 -19.90 20.23 12.50
N ASP A 36 -19.08 21.06 13.15
CA ASP A 36 -17.63 20.91 13.12
C ASP A 36 -17.22 19.54 13.68
N LEU A 37 -16.37 18.80 12.96
CA LEU A 37 -15.69 17.63 13.52
C LEU A 37 -14.53 18.12 14.39
N VAL A 38 -14.80 18.23 15.69
CA VAL A 38 -13.85 18.76 16.68
C VAL A 38 -13.41 17.63 17.61
N PHE A 39 -12.09 17.46 17.73
CA PHE A 39 -11.50 16.63 18.79
C PHE A 39 -10.94 17.53 19.89
N SER A 40 -11.43 17.32 21.10
CA SER A 40 -10.92 17.97 22.31
C SER A 40 -9.57 17.37 22.72
N ASN A 41 -8.64 18.22 23.15
CA ASN A 41 -7.32 17.82 23.62
C ASN A 41 -7.33 17.07 24.97
N THR A 42 -8.36 17.26 25.80
CA THR A 42 -8.42 16.68 27.15
C THR A 42 -8.34 15.16 27.08
N ASN A 43 -7.25 14.61 27.58
CA ASN A 43 -6.93 13.17 27.63
C ASN A 43 -6.73 12.47 26.27
N ASN A 44 -6.66 13.19 25.15
CA ASN A 44 -6.57 12.59 23.80
C ASN A 44 -5.29 12.96 23.04
N LEU A 45 -4.66 14.09 23.35
CA LEU A 45 -3.45 14.56 22.68
C LEU A 45 -2.44 15.08 23.72
N ASP A 46 -1.27 14.46 23.77
CA ASP A 46 -0.16 14.89 24.63
C ASP A 46 0.53 16.12 24.00
N ASN A 47 0.91 17.11 24.81
CA ASN A 47 1.57 18.33 24.35
C ASN A 47 3.10 18.21 24.33
N THR A 48 3.66 17.12 24.84
CA THR A 48 5.11 16.87 24.94
C THR A 48 5.63 16.01 23.79
N ALA A 49 4.84 15.05 23.31
CA ALA A 49 5.12 14.27 22.11
C ALA A 49 3.84 13.69 21.50
N GLY A 50 3.89 13.35 20.22
CA GLY A 50 2.80 12.68 19.54
C GLY A 50 2.90 12.74 18.03
N SER A 51 1.93 12.12 17.37
CA SER A 51 1.79 12.18 15.92
C SER A 51 0.34 12.20 15.49
N ILE A 52 0.06 12.84 14.37
CA ILE A 52 -1.25 12.85 13.74
C ILE A 52 -1.05 12.53 12.27
N SER A 53 -1.80 11.56 11.76
CA SER A 53 -1.72 11.13 10.38
C SER A 53 -3.10 11.01 9.76
N PHE A 54 -3.25 11.33 8.49
CA PHE A 54 -4.52 11.18 7.79
C PHE A 54 -4.31 11.12 6.27
N TRP A 55 -5.14 10.32 5.61
CA TRP A 55 -5.25 10.34 4.17
C TRP A 55 -6.14 11.50 3.74
N PHE A 56 -5.68 12.20 2.70
CA PHE A 56 -6.25 13.45 2.25
C PHE A 56 -6.31 13.49 0.72
N LYS A 57 -7.48 13.84 0.18
CA LYS A 57 -7.68 14.12 -1.24
C LYS A 57 -8.41 15.46 -1.42
N PRO A 58 -7.72 16.54 -1.80
CA PRO A 58 -8.35 17.84 -2.05
C PRO A 58 -9.20 17.78 -3.32
N THR A 59 -10.47 18.13 -3.26
CA THR A 59 -11.43 17.99 -4.39
C THR A 59 -11.84 19.29 -5.04
N HIS A 60 -11.60 20.43 -4.39
CA HIS A 60 -11.90 21.74 -4.95
C HIS A 60 -10.96 22.82 -4.45
N ASN A 61 -10.67 23.78 -5.32
CA ASN A 61 -9.77 24.90 -5.08
C ASN A 61 -10.60 26.18 -4.94
N TRP A 62 -10.80 26.67 -3.71
CA TRP A 62 -11.25 28.04 -3.50
C TRP A 62 -10.02 28.96 -3.56
N SER A 63 -10.08 29.98 -4.40
CA SER A 63 -9.06 31.03 -4.49
C SER A 63 -9.75 32.35 -4.75
N VAL A 64 -9.52 33.34 -3.88
CA VAL A 64 -9.15 34.68 -4.38
C VAL A 64 -8.26 35.51 -3.44
N ASP A 65 -8.09 35.19 -2.15
CA ASP A 65 -7.24 36.02 -1.26
C ASP A 65 -6.52 35.19 -0.19
N TYR A 66 -5.31 35.61 0.23
CA TYR A 66 -4.47 34.95 1.23
C TYR A 66 -5.16 34.69 2.58
N LEU A 67 -6.20 35.46 2.90
CA LEU A 67 -7.02 35.32 4.11
C LEU A 67 -8.16 34.28 3.96
N ASN A 68 -8.47 33.87 2.72
CA ASN A 68 -9.56 32.96 2.33
C ASN A 68 -9.04 31.62 1.80
N GLN A 69 -7.97 31.09 2.36
CA GLN A 69 -7.48 29.75 2.03
C GLN A 69 -8.46 28.69 2.54
N SER A 70 -8.74 27.65 1.74
CA SER A 70 -9.38 26.43 2.24
C SER A 70 -8.47 25.83 3.31
N ARG A 71 -8.98 25.55 4.51
CA ARG A 71 -8.20 24.88 5.56
C ARG A 71 -8.73 23.48 5.79
N TYR A 72 -7.90 22.51 5.44
CA TYR A 72 -8.24 21.10 5.44
C TYR A 72 -8.03 20.48 6.81
N VAL A 73 -6.94 20.85 7.47
CA VAL A 73 -6.69 20.48 8.87
C VAL A 73 -6.25 21.73 9.60
N ALA A 74 -6.81 21.94 10.79
CA ALA A 74 -6.41 23.01 11.66
C ALA A 74 -6.22 22.50 13.08
N MET A 75 -5.00 22.69 13.59
CA MET A 75 -4.68 22.46 14.99
C MET A 75 -4.44 23.81 15.64
N PHE A 76 -5.20 24.10 16.70
CA PHE A 76 -5.15 25.37 17.40
C PHE A 76 -4.38 25.27 18.72
N GLY A 77 -3.65 26.36 18.98
CA GLY A 77 -2.78 26.64 20.12
C GLY A 77 -2.27 28.10 20.00
N PRO A 78 -1.26 28.53 20.79
CA PRO A 78 -0.57 29.82 20.57
C PRO A 78 0.05 29.93 19.17
N THR A 79 0.35 28.79 18.54
CA THR A 79 0.80 28.60 17.16
C THR A 79 -0.07 27.53 16.50
N SER A 80 -0.41 27.70 15.22
CA SER A 80 -1.29 26.78 14.49
C SER A 80 -0.53 25.93 13.48
N PHE A 81 -0.91 24.65 13.36
CA PHE A 81 -0.58 23.81 12.21
C PHE A 81 -1.76 23.81 11.26
N LEU A 82 -1.50 24.09 9.98
CA LEU A 82 -2.53 24.18 8.95
C LEU A 82 -2.08 23.47 7.67
N VAL A 83 -2.93 22.58 7.17
CA VAL A 83 -2.92 22.15 5.76
C VAL A 83 -3.92 23.01 5.01
N SER A 84 -3.45 23.79 4.04
CA SER A 84 -4.28 24.72 3.28
C SER A 84 -4.05 24.60 1.77
N THR A 85 -4.90 25.23 0.96
CA THR A 85 -4.62 25.41 -0.47
C THR A 85 -4.68 26.87 -0.86
N SER A 86 -3.82 27.24 -1.80
CA SER A 86 -3.89 28.49 -2.54
C SER A 86 -3.47 28.24 -3.99
N ASN A 87 -4.22 28.75 -4.96
CA ASN A 87 -3.92 28.61 -6.40
C ASN A 87 -3.61 27.17 -6.85
N GLY A 88 -4.42 26.19 -6.41
CA GLY A 88 -4.27 24.79 -6.82
C GLY A 88 -3.06 24.08 -6.20
N THR A 89 -2.38 24.73 -5.26
CA THR A 89 -1.23 24.20 -4.55
C THR A 89 -1.58 23.99 -3.09
N VAL A 90 -1.25 22.83 -2.54
CA VAL A 90 -1.44 22.53 -1.12
C VAL A 90 -0.23 23.03 -0.33
N TYR A 91 -0.45 23.83 0.70
CA TYR A 91 0.56 24.29 1.62
C TYR A 91 0.44 23.57 2.95
N ILE A 92 1.59 23.31 3.56
CA ILE A 92 1.66 22.88 4.94
C ILE A 92 2.40 23.96 5.72
N SER A 93 1.75 24.48 6.76
CA SER A 93 2.24 25.63 7.52
C SER A 93 2.20 25.40 9.02
N TYR A 94 3.13 26.04 9.71
CA TYR A 94 3.23 26.07 11.16
C TYR A 94 3.58 27.47 11.63
N GLY A 95 2.80 28.05 12.55
CA GLY A 95 3.11 29.36 13.13
C GLY A 95 3.21 30.51 12.11
N GLY A 96 2.54 30.39 10.96
CA GLY A 96 2.60 31.35 9.86
C GLY A 96 3.75 31.14 8.86
N ALA A 97 4.70 30.24 9.15
CA ALA A 97 5.72 29.83 8.19
C ALA A 97 5.20 28.71 7.27
N HIS A 98 5.46 28.83 5.97
CA HIS A 98 5.10 27.82 4.95
C HIS A 98 6.34 27.00 4.61
N LEU A 99 6.29 25.68 4.78
CA LEU A 99 7.43 24.82 4.48
C LEU A 99 7.41 24.22 3.08
N HIS A 100 6.24 24.14 2.45
CA HIS A 100 6.17 23.45 1.17
C HIS A 100 4.88 23.73 0.41
N SER A 101 4.94 23.41 -0.88
CA SER A 101 3.87 23.57 -1.84
C SER A 101 3.75 22.26 -2.63
N ILE A 102 2.64 21.52 -2.49
CA ILE A 102 2.42 20.26 -3.20
C ILE A 102 1.54 20.55 -4.42
N PRO A 103 2.02 20.31 -5.65
CA PRO A 103 1.17 20.37 -6.83
C PRO A 103 0.24 19.15 -6.85
N ASN A 104 -0.96 19.38 -7.37
CA ASN A 104 -2.00 18.40 -7.77
C ASN A 104 -3.20 18.28 -6.82
N MET A 105 -4.35 18.72 -7.34
CA MET A 105 -5.69 18.43 -6.82
C MET A 105 -6.11 16.99 -7.16
N ASN A 106 -7.14 16.49 -6.47
CA ASN A 106 -7.80 15.21 -6.73
C ASN A 106 -6.94 13.95 -6.56
N GLN A 107 -5.79 14.04 -5.88
CA GLN A 107 -4.95 12.89 -5.58
C GLN A 107 -4.93 12.61 -4.07
N TRP A 108 -4.97 11.33 -3.70
CA TRP A 108 -4.74 10.90 -2.33
C TRP A 108 -3.29 11.14 -1.92
N ARG A 109 -3.11 11.53 -0.66
CA ARG A 109 -1.83 11.74 0.01
C ARG A 109 -1.97 11.34 1.47
N LEU A 110 -0.94 10.72 2.03
CA LEU A 110 -0.81 10.66 3.48
C LEU A 110 -0.12 11.95 3.95
N ILE A 111 -0.69 12.62 4.94
CA ILE A 111 -0.01 13.70 5.66
C ILE A 111 0.23 13.22 7.09
N THR A 112 1.47 13.31 7.56
CA THR A 112 1.81 12.97 8.94
C THR A 112 2.57 14.10 9.60
N PHE A 113 2.05 14.57 10.73
CA PHE A 113 2.71 15.52 11.61
C PHE A 113 3.23 14.76 12.83
N THR A 114 4.53 14.85 13.10
CA THR A 114 5.14 14.27 14.30
C THR A 114 5.76 15.38 15.12
N TYR A 115 5.66 15.29 16.44
CA TYR A 115 6.18 16.32 17.33
C TYR A 115 6.72 15.72 18.63
N ASN A 116 7.79 16.30 19.12
CA ASN A 116 8.31 16.13 20.47
C ASN A 116 8.85 17.48 21.00
N ASN A 117 9.52 17.46 22.14
CA ASN A 117 10.09 18.68 22.75
C ASN A 117 11.19 19.34 21.89
N ASP A 118 11.86 18.57 21.04
CA ASP A 118 13.03 19.00 20.28
C ASP A 118 12.68 19.41 18.84
N ASN A 119 11.84 18.61 18.19
CA ASN A 119 11.56 18.67 16.77
C ASN A 119 10.08 18.48 16.47
N ARG A 120 9.64 19.16 15.41
CA ARG A 120 8.29 19.06 14.85
C ARG A 120 8.41 18.84 13.36
N CYS A 121 8.12 17.64 12.90
CA CYS A 121 8.37 17.23 11.52
C CYS A 121 7.06 16.97 10.78
N ILE A 122 7.08 17.27 9.49
CA ILE A 122 5.97 17.06 8.58
C ILE A 122 6.44 16.11 7.50
N TYR A 123 5.63 15.11 7.24
CA TYR A 123 5.83 14.15 6.17
C TYR A 123 4.66 14.22 5.20
N SER A 124 4.97 14.03 3.92
CA SER A 124 3.98 13.79 2.88
C SER A 124 4.32 12.45 2.25
N ASN A 125 3.34 11.55 2.23
CA ASN A 125 3.56 10.14 1.95
C ASN A 125 4.65 9.60 2.89
N SER A 126 5.66 8.91 2.35
CA SER A 126 6.82 8.42 3.11
C SER A 126 7.96 9.42 3.27
N SER A 127 7.86 10.62 2.69
CA SER A 127 8.98 11.57 2.59
C SER A 127 8.87 12.71 3.61
N LEU A 128 9.99 13.03 4.27
CA LEU A 128 10.11 14.21 5.13
C LEU A 128 10.01 15.49 4.28
N VAL A 129 9.04 16.33 4.60
CA VAL A 129 8.87 17.66 4.01
C VAL A 129 9.79 18.67 4.72
N GLY A 130 9.89 18.57 6.04
CA GLY A 130 10.77 19.42 6.84
C GLY A 130 10.45 19.35 8.34
N CYS A 131 11.35 19.93 9.15
CA CYS A 131 11.19 20.02 10.59
C CYS A 131 11.38 21.45 11.09
N PHE A 132 10.68 21.80 12.16
CA PHE A 132 10.91 23.02 12.95
C PHE A 132 11.62 22.67 14.25
N GLY A 133 12.52 23.54 14.71
CA GLY A 133 13.22 23.39 16.00
C GLY A 133 12.30 23.55 17.21
N SER A 134 12.87 23.46 18.42
CA SER A 134 12.13 23.40 19.69
C SER A 134 11.36 24.69 20.03
N GLY A 135 10.24 24.53 20.75
CA GLY A 135 9.43 25.63 21.27
C GLY A 135 8.13 25.12 21.89
N GLY A 136 7.80 25.63 23.08
CA GLY A 136 6.63 25.18 23.85
C GLY A 136 5.34 25.20 23.04
N TYR A 137 4.59 24.10 23.09
CA TYR A 137 3.35 23.93 22.35
C TYR A 137 2.21 23.56 23.29
N THR A 138 1.01 24.00 22.92
CA THR A 138 -0.22 23.59 23.59
C THR A 138 -1.26 23.41 22.51
N MET A 139 -1.60 22.16 22.22
CA MET A 139 -2.79 21.84 21.46
C MET A 139 -3.99 22.10 22.32
N THR A 140 -4.90 22.93 21.83
CA THR A 140 -6.22 23.12 22.44
C THR A 140 -7.29 22.37 21.66
N THR A 141 -7.14 22.28 20.34
CA THR A 141 -8.20 21.73 19.49
C THR A 141 -7.65 21.20 18.17
N PHE A 142 -8.09 20.01 17.77
CA PHE A 142 -7.89 19.47 16.44
C PHE A 142 -9.19 19.54 15.65
N ARG A 143 -9.12 20.08 14.42
CA ARG A 143 -10.26 20.22 13.50
C ARG A 143 -9.90 19.67 12.14
N LEU A 144 -10.86 18.98 11.54
CA LEU A 144 -10.83 18.52 10.16
C LEU A 144 -11.88 19.26 9.34
N GLY A 145 -11.50 19.67 8.14
CA GLY A 145 -12.41 20.29 7.19
C GLY A 145 -12.73 21.77 7.45
N ASN A 146 -12.24 22.38 8.53
CA ASN A 146 -12.33 23.83 8.78
C ASN A 146 -11.39 24.29 9.91
N ASN A 147 -11.37 25.61 10.14
CA ASN A 147 -10.59 26.26 11.19
C ASN A 147 -11.46 26.93 12.29
N GLY A 148 -12.75 26.57 12.38
CA GLY A 148 -13.71 27.22 13.29
C GLY A 148 -14.32 28.53 12.82
N THR A 149 -14.08 28.91 11.57
CA THR A 149 -14.89 29.91 10.86
C THR A 149 -15.38 29.32 9.54
N ASP A 150 -16.54 29.79 9.09
CA ASP A 150 -17.14 29.33 7.82
C ASP A 150 -16.35 29.78 6.58
N ALA A 151 -15.55 30.84 6.70
CA ALA A 151 -14.79 31.43 5.60
C ALA A 151 -13.63 30.55 5.08
N ASN A 152 -13.19 29.56 5.87
CA ASN A 152 -12.03 28.71 5.53
C ASN A 152 -12.35 27.22 5.58
N ALA A 153 -13.59 26.84 5.29
CA ALA A 153 -13.95 25.44 5.14
C ALA A 153 -13.07 24.76 4.07
N ALA A 154 -13.00 23.44 4.11
CA ALA A 154 -12.31 22.64 3.11
C ALA A 154 -13.30 21.81 2.30
N ASN A 155 -13.00 21.66 1.01
CA ASN A 155 -13.65 20.69 0.14
C ASN A 155 -12.62 19.63 -0.24
N ALA A 156 -12.63 18.57 0.55
CA ALA A 156 -11.75 17.44 0.43
C ALA A 156 -12.42 16.18 0.98
N ILE A 157 -11.86 15.05 0.59
CA ILE A 157 -12.17 13.74 1.14
C ILE A 157 -11.02 13.37 2.08
N TYR A 158 -11.40 12.91 3.27
CA TYR A 158 -10.46 12.41 4.28
C TYR A 158 -10.73 10.92 4.49
N SER A 159 -9.68 10.21 4.88
CA SER A 159 -9.80 8.82 5.31
C SER A 159 -8.72 8.53 6.34
N ASP A 160 -9.00 7.55 7.20
CA ASP A 160 -7.99 6.90 8.04
C ASP A 160 -7.15 7.89 8.88
N VAL A 161 -7.86 8.72 9.65
CA VAL A 161 -7.29 9.69 10.58
C VAL A 161 -6.83 8.96 11.85
N LYS A 162 -5.54 9.07 12.15
CA LYS A 162 -4.87 8.43 13.28
C LYS A 162 -4.16 9.45 14.15
N THR A 163 -4.13 9.19 15.45
CA THR A 163 -3.38 9.98 16.44
C THR A 163 -2.57 9.04 17.33
N TYR A 164 -1.37 9.47 17.70
CA TYR A 164 -0.41 8.70 18.48
C TYR A 164 0.12 9.56 19.63
N SER A 165 0.35 8.95 20.79
CA SER A 165 0.99 9.59 21.94
C SER A 165 2.52 9.67 21.82
N ILE A 166 3.10 9.19 20.73
CA ILE A 166 4.54 9.22 20.45
C ILE A 166 4.83 9.95 19.13
N ALA A 167 6.03 10.52 19.04
CA ALA A 167 6.56 11.01 17.77
C ALA A 167 6.99 9.81 16.92
N LEU A 168 6.28 9.55 15.82
CA LEU A 168 6.67 8.51 14.87
C LEU A 168 8.00 8.88 14.21
N THR A 169 8.83 7.87 14.04
CA THR A 169 10.08 7.94 13.26
C THR A 169 9.79 8.02 11.77
N ALA A 170 10.77 8.45 10.97
CA ALA A 170 10.63 8.49 9.51
C ALA A 170 10.26 7.11 8.93
N THR A 171 10.80 6.03 9.49
CA THR A 171 10.46 4.66 9.11
C THR A 171 9.01 4.35 9.43
N GLU A 172 8.54 4.58 10.65
CA GLU A 172 7.13 4.31 11.02
C GLU A 172 6.13 5.15 10.20
N VAL A 173 6.52 6.37 9.79
CA VAL A 173 5.70 7.17 8.87
C VAL A 173 5.66 6.55 7.48
N ALA A 174 6.78 6.05 6.97
CA ALA A 174 6.81 5.29 5.73
C ALA A 174 5.92 4.06 5.83
N ASP A 175 5.98 3.32 6.95
CA ASP A 175 5.13 2.15 7.19
C ASP A 175 3.64 2.49 7.11
N LEU A 176 3.27 3.63 7.69
CA LEU A 176 1.91 4.14 7.65
C LEU A 176 1.45 4.51 6.24
N TYR A 177 2.36 5.04 5.41
CA TYR A 177 2.07 5.36 4.02
C TYR A 177 1.87 4.10 3.19
N TYR A 178 2.79 3.14 3.27
CA TYR A 178 2.73 1.94 2.45
C TYR A 178 1.57 1.02 2.86
N SER A 179 1.26 0.90 4.17
CA SER A 179 0.09 0.14 4.64
C SER A 179 -1.25 0.75 4.18
N GLY A 180 -1.34 2.07 4.07
CA GLY A 180 -2.54 2.75 3.57
C GLY A 180 -2.62 2.83 2.04
N LEU A 181 -1.55 2.47 1.33
CA LEU A 181 -1.43 2.67 -0.12
C LEU A 181 -2.42 1.80 -0.91
N GLY A 182 -2.71 0.58 -0.45
CA GLY A 182 -3.69 -0.30 -1.10
C GLY A 182 -5.10 0.30 -1.19
N SER A 183 -5.54 1.01 -0.15
CA SER A 183 -6.87 1.65 -0.08
C SER A 183 -6.91 3.08 -0.61
N HIS A 184 -5.75 3.70 -0.85
CA HIS A 184 -5.64 5.12 -1.25
C HIS A 184 -4.76 5.35 -2.49
N GLN A 185 -4.37 4.31 -3.22
CA GLN A 185 -3.78 4.48 -4.55
C GLN A 185 -4.81 5.19 -5.45
N GLN A 186 -4.41 6.32 -6.04
CA GLN A 186 -4.90 6.59 -7.40
C GLN A 186 -4.43 5.40 -8.22
N GLN A 187 -5.35 4.57 -8.69
CA GLN A 187 -5.05 3.56 -9.68
C GLN A 187 -4.46 4.27 -10.91
N ILE A 188 -3.14 4.39 -10.97
CA ILE A 188 -2.46 3.74 -12.08
C ILE A 188 -1.99 2.42 -11.48
N GLN A 189 -2.95 1.55 -11.19
CA GLN A 189 -2.69 0.17 -11.56
C GLN A 189 -2.44 0.29 -13.07
N PRO A 190 -1.28 -0.11 -13.63
CA PRO A 190 -1.38 -0.77 -14.92
C PRO A 190 -2.54 -1.74 -14.72
N ALA A 191 -3.57 -1.69 -15.56
CA ALA A 191 -4.66 -2.62 -15.42
C ALA A 191 -4.08 -4.04 -15.54
N GLU A 192 -3.65 -4.62 -14.42
CA GLU A 192 -3.52 -6.06 -14.20
C GLU A 192 -4.92 -6.67 -14.03
N ARG A 193 -5.96 -5.83 -14.15
CA ARG A 193 -7.21 -6.26 -14.76
C ARG A 193 -6.93 -6.61 -16.22
N PHE A 194 -6.72 -7.89 -16.48
CA PHE A 194 -6.94 -8.45 -17.80
C PHE A 194 -8.30 -7.95 -18.28
N THR A 195 -8.30 -7.08 -19.29
CA THR A 195 -9.50 -6.44 -19.80
C THR A 195 -10.42 -7.54 -20.33
N GLY A 196 -11.46 -7.90 -19.58
CA GLY A 196 -12.47 -8.86 -19.99
C GLY A 196 -12.92 -9.88 -18.93
N SER A 197 -12.08 -10.27 -17.97
CA SER A 197 -12.43 -11.31 -16.98
C SER A 197 -13.07 -10.76 -15.71
N GLY A 198 -12.81 -9.50 -15.33
CA GLY A 198 -13.39 -8.87 -14.13
C GLY A 198 -12.85 -9.41 -12.80
N GLU A 199 -12.17 -10.55 -12.79
CA GLU A 199 -11.62 -11.17 -11.59
C GLU A 199 -10.36 -10.45 -11.09
N PRO A 200 -10.32 -10.00 -9.81
CA PRO A 200 -9.11 -9.47 -9.21
C PRO A 200 -8.05 -10.57 -9.02
N PRO A 201 -6.74 -10.23 -8.97
CA PRO A 201 -5.71 -11.21 -8.65
C PRO A 201 -5.95 -11.80 -7.26
N VAL A 202 -5.68 -13.09 -7.07
CA VAL A 202 -5.76 -13.75 -5.74
C VAL A 202 -4.63 -13.28 -4.82
N ILE A 203 -3.45 -13.02 -5.39
CA ILE A 203 -2.28 -12.42 -4.74
C ILE A 203 -1.68 -11.40 -5.69
N ASN A 204 -1.33 -10.23 -5.17
CA ASN A 204 -0.47 -9.25 -5.84
C ASN A 204 0.54 -8.67 -4.85
N TRP A 205 1.68 -9.35 -4.69
CA TRP A 205 2.84 -8.85 -3.96
C TRP A 205 3.71 -7.99 -4.88
N LYS A 206 3.64 -6.68 -4.69
CA LYS A 206 4.41 -5.72 -5.50
C LYS A 206 5.90 -5.74 -5.17
N LEU A 207 6.25 -6.12 -3.93
CA LEU A 207 7.62 -6.18 -3.42
C LEU A 207 8.34 -4.83 -3.58
N THR A 208 7.65 -3.74 -3.25
CA THR A 208 8.14 -2.36 -3.35
C THR A 208 8.16 -1.62 -2.01
N GLU A 209 7.90 -2.31 -0.91
CA GLU A 209 7.78 -1.75 0.43
C GLU A 209 9.10 -1.17 0.90
N GLY A 210 10.19 -1.93 0.77
CA GLY A 210 11.55 -1.49 1.12
C GLY A 210 11.91 -1.55 2.59
N TYR A 211 11.07 -2.17 3.41
CA TYR A 211 11.31 -2.36 4.83
C TYR A 211 10.49 -3.53 5.38
N GLY A 212 10.81 -3.94 6.61
CA GLY A 212 10.07 -4.97 7.33
C GLY A 212 10.23 -6.36 6.74
N THR A 213 9.46 -7.30 7.30
CA THR A 213 9.49 -8.72 6.94
C THR A 213 8.16 -9.20 6.37
N THR A 214 7.34 -8.28 5.85
CA THR A 214 6.02 -8.57 5.30
C THR A 214 5.93 -8.03 3.88
N ALA A 215 5.59 -8.90 2.93
CA ALA A 215 5.16 -8.52 1.59
C ALA A 215 3.65 -8.30 1.62
N TYR A 216 3.20 -7.06 1.45
CA TYR A 216 1.78 -6.75 1.52
C TYR A 216 1.09 -7.12 0.22
N ASP A 217 -0.04 -7.82 0.34
CA ASP A 217 -0.89 -8.13 -0.78
C ASP A 217 -1.77 -6.93 -1.12
N SER A 218 -1.62 -6.46 -2.36
CA SER A 218 -2.38 -5.34 -2.90
C SER A 218 -3.71 -5.77 -3.56
N SER A 219 -4.03 -7.06 -3.54
CA SER A 219 -5.36 -7.57 -3.87
C SER A 219 -6.39 -7.26 -2.78
N ILE A 220 -7.66 -7.60 -3.03
CA ILE A 220 -8.72 -7.46 -2.02
C ILE A 220 -8.68 -8.59 -0.98
N GLN A 221 -7.91 -9.66 -1.23
CA GLN A 221 -7.83 -10.87 -0.42
C GLN A 221 -6.87 -10.73 0.78
N GLN A 222 -5.96 -9.75 0.76
CA GLN A 222 -5.01 -9.49 1.85
C GLN A 222 -4.16 -10.71 2.23
N ASN A 223 -3.78 -11.50 1.23
CA ASN A 223 -2.92 -12.66 1.34
C ASN A 223 -1.44 -12.27 1.54
N ASN A 224 -1.14 -11.52 2.60
CA ASN A 224 0.21 -11.04 2.90
C ASN A 224 1.22 -12.20 3.04
N GLY A 225 2.43 -11.98 2.55
CA GLY A 225 3.56 -12.91 2.66
C GLY A 225 4.51 -12.52 3.79
N THR A 226 5.15 -13.51 4.40
CA THR A 226 6.27 -13.36 5.33
C THR A 226 7.58 -13.53 4.57
N ILE A 227 8.44 -12.53 4.68
CA ILE A 227 9.77 -12.51 4.08
C ILE A 227 10.75 -13.21 5.03
N ASN A 228 11.48 -14.19 4.53
CA ASN A 228 12.54 -14.90 5.21
C ASN A 228 13.85 -14.74 4.44
N GLY A 229 14.89 -14.23 5.11
CA GLY A 229 16.25 -14.05 4.56
C GLY A 229 16.42 -12.91 3.54
N ALA A 230 15.49 -12.80 2.57
CA ALA A 230 15.58 -11.83 1.48
C ALA A 230 15.65 -10.38 1.98
N VAL A 231 16.49 -9.57 1.33
CA VAL A 231 16.76 -8.18 1.73
C VAL A 231 16.23 -7.18 0.71
N TRP A 232 15.73 -6.05 1.20
CA TRP A 232 15.29 -4.95 0.35
C TRP A 232 16.49 -4.29 -0.35
N THR A 233 16.37 -4.08 -1.66
CA THR A 233 17.39 -3.44 -2.48
C THR A 233 16.80 -2.38 -3.41
N GLN A 234 17.57 -1.33 -3.66
CA GLN A 234 17.23 -0.29 -4.62
C GLN A 234 17.87 -0.63 -5.97
N LEU A 235 17.33 -1.65 -6.62
CA LEU A 235 17.61 -1.95 -8.02
C LEU A 235 16.44 -1.45 -8.87
N ALA A 236 16.74 -1.01 -10.09
CA ALA A 236 15.76 -0.54 -11.07
C ALA A 236 14.66 -1.58 -11.32
N SER A 237 13.59 -1.59 -10.50
CA SER A 237 12.41 -2.43 -10.74
C SER A 237 11.71 -1.93 -12.02
N PRO A 238 11.20 -2.84 -12.87
CA PRO A 238 10.43 -2.49 -14.08
C PRO A 238 9.22 -1.60 -13.78
N ALA A 239 8.66 -1.70 -12.57
CA ALA A 239 7.49 -0.92 -12.14
C ALA A 239 7.78 0.59 -11.92
N ALA A 240 9.04 1.01 -11.87
CA ALA A 240 9.43 2.34 -11.37
C ALA A 240 10.37 3.14 -12.29
N ASN A 241 10.43 2.85 -13.60
CA ASN A 241 11.27 3.58 -14.57
C ASN A 241 12.72 3.80 -14.10
N GLY A 242 13.32 2.80 -13.46
CA GLY A 242 14.73 2.85 -13.05
C GLY A 242 15.02 3.15 -11.57
N SER A 243 14.00 3.51 -10.77
CA SER A 243 14.18 3.86 -9.34
C SER A 243 13.21 3.10 -8.44
N GLY A 244 13.22 1.76 -8.56
CA GLY A 244 12.35 0.89 -7.78
C GLY A 244 13.02 0.31 -6.56
N ILE A 245 12.20 -0.23 -5.66
CA ILE A 245 12.64 -1.13 -4.59
C ILE A 245 12.20 -2.54 -4.99
N SER A 246 13.04 -3.53 -4.70
CA SER A 246 12.78 -4.95 -4.90
C SER A 246 13.33 -5.77 -3.75
N LEU A 247 12.96 -7.05 -3.66
CA LEU A 247 13.65 -8.02 -2.80
C LEU A 247 14.82 -8.64 -3.55
N SER A 248 15.95 -8.75 -2.87
CA SER A 248 17.14 -9.47 -3.32
C SER A 248 17.21 -10.80 -2.59
N PHE A 249 17.39 -11.86 -3.37
CA PHE A 249 17.54 -13.23 -2.89
C PHE A 249 19.00 -13.63 -3.11
N ASP A 250 19.69 -14.13 -2.09
CA ASP A 250 21.13 -14.43 -2.12
C ASP A 250 21.47 -15.86 -2.60
N GLY A 251 20.43 -16.69 -2.77
CA GLY A 251 20.54 -18.07 -3.24
C GLY A 251 20.71 -19.13 -2.14
N THR A 252 20.61 -18.76 -0.86
CA THR A 252 20.82 -19.69 0.27
C THR A 252 19.51 -20.18 0.88
N ASP A 253 18.77 -19.31 1.57
CA ASP A 253 17.58 -19.66 2.36
C ASP A 253 16.43 -18.65 2.22
N ASP A 254 16.48 -17.85 1.15
CA ASP A 254 15.56 -16.74 0.95
C ASP A 254 14.22 -17.15 0.32
N PHE A 255 13.11 -16.76 0.93
CA PHE A 255 11.78 -16.93 0.36
C PHE A 255 10.76 -15.92 0.93
N VAL A 256 9.72 -15.64 0.15
CA VAL A 256 8.48 -15.03 0.65
C VAL A 256 7.43 -16.12 0.69
N SER A 257 6.85 -16.36 1.86
CA SER A 257 5.89 -17.45 2.06
C SER A 257 4.62 -17.00 2.74
N ARG A 258 3.56 -17.75 2.50
CA ARG A 258 2.32 -17.69 3.27
C ARG A 258 1.97 -19.11 3.66
N THR A 259 1.73 -19.35 4.95
CA THR A 259 1.26 -20.65 5.41
C THR A 259 -0.17 -20.85 4.94
N TYR A 260 -0.39 -21.96 4.24
CA TYR A 260 -1.72 -22.39 3.86
C TYR A 260 -2.41 -23.00 5.08
N SER A 261 -3.48 -22.37 5.58
CA SER A 261 -4.29 -22.91 6.68
C SER A 261 -5.55 -23.61 6.15
N SER A 262 -6.47 -22.85 5.55
CA SER A 262 -7.78 -23.31 5.06
C SER A 262 -8.16 -22.76 3.67
N ASP A 263 -7.35 -21.85 3.14
CA ASP A 263 -7.66 -20.94 2.04
C ASP A 263 -7.50 -21.61 0.68
N THR A 264 -8.60 -21.90 -0.03
CA THR A 264 -8.59 -22.65 -1.31
C THR A 264 -8.23 -21.83 -2.53
N GLU A 265 -8.02 -20.52 -2.39
CA GLU A 265 -7.89 -19.56 -3.49
C GLU A 265 -6.61 -19.77 -4.32
N LEU A 266 -5.60 -20.44 -3.74
CA LEU A 266 -4.34 -20.76 -4.41
C LEU A 266 -4.19 -22.25 -4.69
N ASN A 267 -5.28 -23.02 -4.65
CA ASN A 267 -5.23 -24.46 -4.84
C ASN A 267 -5.28 -24.81 -6.34
N PRO A 268 -4.20 -25.29 -6.94
CA PRO A 268 -4.13 -25.59 -8.38
C PRO A 268 -4.76 -26.94 -8.70
N LYS A 269 -6.02 -27.16 -8.30
CA LYS A 269 -6.75 -28.39 -8.63
C LYS A 269 -6.98 -28.49 -10.15
N THR A 270 -8.13 -29.00 -10.55
CA THR A 270 -8.54 -29.10 -11.95
C THR A 270 -8.73 -27.75 -12.64
N ASP A 271 -8.84 -26.66 -11.88
CA ASP A 271 -9.25 -25.36 -12.39
C ASP A 271 -8.15 -24.66 -13.19
N ASP A 272 -8.57 -23.77 -14.08
CA ASP A 272 -7.70 -22.92 -14.87
C ASP A 272 -7.11 -21.82 -13.97
N PHE A 273 -5.82 -21.53 -14.11
CA PHE A 273 -5.18 -20.47 -13.35
C PHE A 273 -4.01 -19.85 -14.11
N THR A 274 -3.61 -18.67 -13.67
CA THR A 274 -2.42 -17.98 -14.15
C THR A 274 -1.55 -17.59 -12.97
N VAL A 275 -0.25 -17.78 -13.11
CA VAL A 275 0.75 -17.34 -12.13
C VAL A 275 1.90 -16.68 -12.86
N GLY A 276 2.39 -15.57 -12.33
CA GLY A 276 3.49 -14.84 -12.92
C GLY A 276 4.31 -14.09 -11.89
N THR A 277 5.55 -13.77 -12.27
CA THR A 277 6.48 -13.03 -11.43
C THR A 277 7.47 -12.25 -12.29
N TRP A 278 7.87 -11.09 -11.78
CA TRP A 278 9.05 -10.38 -12.27
C TRP A 278 10.30 -10.95 -11.60
N PHE A 279 11.32 -11.26 -12.39
CA PHE A 279 12.60 -11.74 -11.87
C PHE A 279 13.77 -11.10 -12.62
N ARG A 280 14.93 -11.09 -11.95
CA ARG A 280 16.23 -10.75 -12.53
C ARG A 280 17.26 -11.70 -11.96
N HIS A 281 17.95 -12.42 -12.83
CA HIS A 281 18.94 -13.41 -12.42
C HIS A 281 20.29 -13.16 -13.10
N GLY A 282 21.39 -13.43 -12.40
CA GLY A 282 22.74 -13.29 -12.95
C GLY A 282 23.03 -14.29 -14.07
N ASN A 283 24.20 -14.18 -14.71
CA ASN A 283 24.57 -14.98 -15.89
C ASN A 283 25.03 -16.41 -15.59
N THR A 284 24.94 -16.86 -14.34
CA THR A 284 25.47 -18.16 -13.92
C THR A 284 24.38 -18.87 -13.13
N VAL A 285 24.01 -20.06 -13.62
CA VAL A 285 23.06 -20.95 -12.98
C VAL A 285 23.74 -22.31 -12.87
N SER A 286 23.78 -22.88 -11.67
CA SER A 286 24.45 -24.16 -11.43
C SER A 286 23.52 -25.26 -10.94
N SER A 287 22.28 -24.91 -10.64
CA SER A 287 21.26 -25.79 -10.07
C SER A 287 19.87 -25.32 -10.45
N ILE A 288 18.85 -26.10 -10.11
CA ILE A 288 17.45 -25.66 -10.23
C ILE A 288 17.19 -24.58 -9.19
N GLU A 289 16.56 -23.48 -9.61
CA GLU A 289 16.21 -22.33 -8.78
C GLU A 289 14.71 -22.03 -8.93
N TYR A 290 13.98 -21.98 -7.82
CA TYR A 290 12.53 -21.81 -7.84
C TYR A 290 12.15 -20.34 -7.79
N LEU A 291 11.35 -19.90 -8.77
CA LEU A 291 10.79 -18.55 -8.83
C LEU A 291 9.46 -18.47 -8.08
N VAL A 292 8.61 -19.47 -8.28
CA VAL A 292 7.30 -19.61 -7.62
C VAL A 292 7.05 -21.08 -7.34
N SER A 293 6.57 -21.41 -6.14
CA SER A 293 6.21 -22.78 -5.78
C SER A 293 4.96 -22.81 -4.93
N ARG A 294 4.03 -23.70 -5.30
CA ARG A 294 2.91 -24.10 -4.47
C ARG A 294 2.85 -25.62 -4.55
N TYR A 295 3.40 -26.29 -3.53
CA TYR A 295 3.49 -27.74 -3.52
C TYR A 295 3.18 -28.29 -2.12
N SER A 296 2.22 -29.21 -2.05
CA SER A 296 1.86 -29.90 -0.81
C SER A 296 1.29 -31.28 -1.15
N GLY A 297 2.18 -32.21 -1.51
CA GLY A 297 1.80 -33.52 -2.00
C GLY A 297 1.22 -33.54 -3.42
N ALA A 298 1.07 -32.37 -4.03
CA ALA A 298 0.72 -32.08 -5.43
C ALA A 298 0.85 -30.54 -5.60
N GLY A 299 0.94 -30.05 -6.83
CA GLY A 299 0.82 -28.62 -7.13
C GLY A 299 1.58 -28.16 -8.36
N TYR A 300 2.20 -26.98 -8.29
CA TYR A 300 2.96 -26.41 -9.40
C TYR A 300 4.24 -25.73 -8.94
N LYS A 301 5.18 -25.62 -9.87
CA LYS A 301 6.38 -24.79 -9.72
C LYS A 301 6.70 -24.06 -11.01
N MET A 302 7.21 -22.84 -10.86
CA MET A 302 7.95 -22.12 -11.88
C MET A 302 9.41 -22.10 -11.44
N TRP A 303 10.32 -22.56 -12.30
CA TRP A 303 11.74 -22.65 -11.97
C TRP A 303 12.61 -22.25 -13.14
N MET A 304 13.85 -21.88 -12.82
CA MET A 304 14.96 -21.80 -13.76
C MET A 304 15.77 -23.10 -13.65
N ASP A 305 16.05 -23.77 -14.76
CA ASP A 305 16.91 -24.95 -14.79
C ASP A 305 18.40 -24.57 -14.82
N SER A 306 19.29 -25.57 -14.76
CA SER A 306 20.74 -25.32 -14.78
C SER A 306 21.29 -24.78 -16.11
N ALA A 307 20.50 -24.75 -17.19
CA ALA A 307 20.82 -24.08 -18.44
C ALA A 307 20.29 -22.62 -18.48
N GLY A 308 19.57 -22.20 -17.43
CA GLY A 308 18.92 -20.90 -17.32
C GLY A 308 17.58 -20.82 -18.07
N TYR A 309 17.00 -21.95 -18.47
CA TYR A 309 15.68 -21.99 -19.09
C TYR A 309 14.61 -21.85 -18.04
N ILE A 310 13.58 -21.04 -18.34
CA ILE A 310 12.40 -20.95 -17.50
C ILE A 310 11.45 -22.08 -17.85
N CYS A 311 10.99 -22.78 -16.83
CA CYS A 311 10.03 -23.86 -16.93
C CYS A 311 8.87 -23.62 -15.98
N PHE A 312 7.71 -24.12 -16.37
CA PHE A 312 6.56 -24.27 -15.49
C PHE A 312 6.02 -25.67 -15.62
N GLY A 313 5.63 -26.28 -14.51
CA GLY A 313 5.11 -27.63 -14.48
C GLY A 313 4.15 -27.85 -13.33
N ILE A 314 3.27 -28.81 -13.54
CA ILE A 314 2.27 -29.28 -12.57
C ILE A 314 2.54 -30.74 -12.24
N ASP A 315 2.09 -31.15 -11.06
CA ASP A 315 2.29 -32.49 -10.53
C ASP A 315 1.10 -32.85 -9.64
N ASP A 316 0.52 -34.03 -9.82
CA ASP A 316 -0.63 -34.50 -9.08
C ASP A 316 -0.29 -35.43 -7.89
N ASP A 317 1.00 -35.72 -7.69
CA ASP A 317 1.47 -36.60 -6.62
C ASP A 317 2.54 -35.97 -5.71
N SER A 318 2.96 -36.75 -4.70
CA SER A 318 3.84 -36.29 -3.61
C SER A 318 5.34 -36.34 -3.92
N THR A 319 5.71 -36.78 -5.12
CA THR A 319 7.07 -36.92 -5.61
C THR A 319 7.30 -35.96 -6.77
N TRP A 320 8.05 -34.88 -6.51
CA TRP A 320 8.27 -33.88 -7.55
C TRP A 320 8.95 -34.46 -8.80
N GLY A 321 8.17 -34.52 -9.87
CA GLY A 321 8.57 -34.83 -11.23
C GLY A 321 7.39 -34.46 -12.11
N PRO A 322 7.34 -33.23 -12.66
CA PRO A 322 6.10 -32.69 -13.20
C PRO A 322 5.51 -33.62 -14.25
N ASP A 323 4.24 -33.98 -14.08
CA ASP A 323 3.48 -34.80 -15.03
C ASP A 323 3.38 -34.11 -16.39
N ASP A 324 3.26 -32.78 -16.33
CA ASP A 324 3.22 -31.92 -17.50
C ASP A 324 4.03 -30.64 -17.28
N SER A 325 4.70 -30.17 -18.34
CA SER A 325 5.54 -28.99 -18.25
C SER A 325 5.77 -28.30 -19.59
N ALA A 326 5.90 -26.97 -19.53
CA ALA A 326 6.33 -26.14 -20.64
C ALA A 326 7.63 -25.43 -20.26
N CYS A 327 8.67 -25.59 -21.08
CA CYS A 327 9.99 -24.99 -20.87
C CYS A 327 10.41 -24.15 -22.07
N THR A 328 11.01 -22.99 -21.79
CA THR A 328 11.64 -22.17 -22.83
C THR A 328 12.84 -22.89 -23.45
N THR A 329 13.22 -22.51 -24.67
CA THR A 329 14.38 -23.07 -25.39
C THR A 329 15.61 -22.14 -25.37
N THR A 330 15.53 -21.02 -24.66
CA THR A 330 16.59 -20.02 -24.53
C THR A 330 16.76 -19.63 -23.07
N SER A 331 17.98 -19.27 -22.68
CA SER A 331 18.29 -18.84 -21.32
C SER A 331 17.76 -17.44 -21.02
N TYR A 332 17.33 -17.20 -19.79
CA TYR A 332 16.95 -15.89 -19.23
C TYR A 332 17.80 -15.51 -18.00
N ALA A 333 18.93 -16.18 -17.83
CA ALA A 333 19.97 -15.83 -16.88
C ALA A 333 20.92 -14.82 -17.53
N ASP A 334 20.50 -13.57 -17.67
CA ASP A 334 21.18 -12.54 -18.49
C ASP A 334 21.39 -11.20 -17.75
N SER A 335 21.12 -11.16 -16.45
CA SER A 335 21.14 -9.95 -15.61
C SER A 335 20.13 -8.88 -16.01
N SER A 336 19.10 -9.21 -16.79
CA SER A 336 17.98 -8.35 -17.16
C SER A 336 16.73 -8.70 -16.34
N TRP A 337 15.80 -7.75 -16.26
CA TRP A 337 14.47 -8.04 -15.73
C TRP A 337 13.60 -8.69 -16.78
N HIS A 338 12.92 -9.76 -16.39
CA HIS A 338 11.95 -10.48 -17.20
C HIS A 338 10.66 -10.70 -16.41
N TYR A 339 9.54 -10.73 -17.13
CA TYR A 339 8.27 -11.17 -16.57
C TYR A 339 7.95 -12.57 -17.09
N ALA A 340 7.99 -13.57 -16.21
CA ALA A 340 7.55 -14.93 -16.52
C ALA A 340 6.11 -15.13 -16.08
N GLN A 341 5.29 -15.71 -16.96
CA GLN A 341 3.89 -16.02 -16.67
C GLN A 341 3.52 -17.37 -17.28
N ALA A 342 2.92 -18.24 -16.47
CA ALA A 342 2.32 -19.48 -16.93
C ALA A 342 0.79 -19.40 -16.82
N SER A 343 0.11 -19.83 -17.89
CA SER A 343 -1.33 -20.01 -17.93
C SER A 343 -1.63 -21.50 -18.06
N LYS A 344 -2.23 -22.09 -17.04
CA LYS A 344 -2.70 -23.48 -17.06
C LYS A 344 -4.19 -23.50 -17.32
N THR A 345 -4.60 -24.26 -18.32
CA THR A 345 -6.01 -24.60 -18.57
C THR A 345 -6.23 -26.10 -18.39
N SER A 346 -7.47 -26.56 -18.50
CA SER A 346 -7.81 -27.99 -18.61
C SER A 346 -7.11 -28.77 -19.73
N SER A 347 -6.49 -28.07 -20.71
CA SER A 347 -5.94 -28.70 -21.93
C SER A 347 -4.50 -28.33 -22.26
N SER A 348 -3.91 -27.37 -21.54
CA SER A 348 -2.54 -26.94 -21.81
C SER A 348 -1.95 -26.09 -20.70
N ILE A 349 -0.64 -26.12 -20.60
CA ILE A 349 0.22 -25.15 -19.95
C ILE A 349 0.85 -24.28 -21.04
N THR A 350 0.64 -22.96 -20.98
CA THR A 350 1.33 -22.01 -21.86
C THR A 350 2.24 -21.10 -21.06
N LEU A 351 3.53 -21.08 -21.39
CA LEU A 351 4.53 -20.23 -20.76
C LEU A 351 4.86 -19.02 -21.64
N TYR A 352 4.76 -17.83 -21.03
CA TYR A 352 5.07 -16.54 -21.62
C TYR A 352 6.26 -15.93 -20.90
N ILE A 353 7.17 -15.34 -21.67
CA ILE A 353 8.21 -14.45 -21.14
C ILE A 353 8.07 -13.09 -21.83
N ASP A 354 8.00 -12.02 -21.04
CA ASP A 354 7.85 -10.64 -21.48
C ASP A 354 6.63 -10.42 -22.40
N GLY A 355 5.54 -11.12 -22.09
CA GLY A 355 4.28 -11.08 -22.85
C GLY A 355 4.29 -11.88 -24.17
N VAL A 356 5.35 -12.62 -24.47
CA VAL A 356 5.47 -13.45 -25.67
C VAL A 356 5.43 -14.92 -25.29
N GLN A 357 4.57 -15.71 -25.96
CA GLN A 357 4.52 -17.16 -25.77
C GLN A 357 5.87 -17.78 -26.17
N LYS A 358 6.45 -18.59 -25.28
CA LYS A 358 7.73 -19.27 -25.49
C LYS A 358 7.63 -20.78 -25.50
N ALA A 359 6.64 -21.34 -24.81
CA ALA A 359 6.44 -22.78 -24.75
C ALA A 359 4.96 -23.13 -24.49
N GLN A 360 4.61 -24.34 -24.90
CA GLN A 360 3.36 -25.04 -24.60
C GLN A 360 3.68 -26.53 -24.49
N ASP A 361 2.96 -27.26 -23.65
CA ASP A 361 3.07 -28.70 -23.45
C ASP A 361 2.60 -29.55 -24.64
#